data_AF-A0A143ZTG1-F1
#
_entry.id   AF-A0A143ZTG1-F1
#
_cell.length_a   1.000
_cell.length_b   1.000
_cell.length_c   1.000
_cell.angle_alpha   90.00
_cell.angle_beta   90.00
_cell.angle_gamma   90.00
#
_symmetry.space_group_name_H-M   'P 1'
#
loop_
_entity.id
_entity.type
_entity.pdbx_description
1 polymer ?
#
loop_
_entity_poly.entity_id
_entity_poly.type
_entity_poly.pdbx_seq_one_letter_code
_entity_poly.pdbx_strand_id
1 'polypeptide(L)'
;MEVISEIKATVLKETEQSLLDIGKEMGLNIGEVIDRLALEITCNDPETAAILVLNYFYIAVREQKEEQIAETMERVVSSLLQFLRIMEISTEELIEKIPQYQLEYTQTMKKELEETISEVNKIKEQVKSE
;
A
#
# COMPACT_ATOMS: atom_id res chain seq x y z
N MET A 1 -23.02 1.71 -16.02
CA MET A 1 -22.47 0.57 -16.79
C MET A 1 -21.09 1.00 -17.22
N GLU A 2 -20.04 0.47 -16.60
CA GLU A 2 -18.67 0.81 -16.98
C GLU A 2 -18.40 0.21 -18.37
N VAL A 3 -17.85 1.04 -19.26
CA VAL A 3 -17.54 0.63 -20.63
C VAL A 3 -16.14 0.02 -20.61
N ILE A 4 -16.07 -1.30 -20.62
CA ILE A 4 -14.81 -2.04 -20.62
C ILE A 4 -14.26 -2.12 -22.05
N SER A 5 -12.95 -1.89 -22.21
CA SER A 5 -12.23 -2.04 -23.48
C SER A 5 -11.01 -2.94 -23.30
N GLU A 6 -10.72 -3.81 -24.28
CA GLU A 6 -9.56 -4.69 -24.23
C GLU A 6 -8.33 -3.98 -24.81
N ILE A 7 -7.22 -4.00 -24.07
CA ILE A 7 -5.92 -3.51 -24.53
C ILE A 7 -4.91 -4.65 -24.62
N LYS A 8 -4.02 -4.60 -25.62
CA LYS A 8 -2.87 -5.50 -25.75
C LYS A 8 -1.59 -4.67 -25.65
N ALA A 9 -0.74 -5.01 -24.70
CA ALA A 9 0.54 -4.34 -24.49
C ALA A 9 1.67 -5.38 -24.43
N THR A 10 2.86 -4.99 -24.90
CA THR A 10 4.10 -5.73 -24.66
C THR A 10 4.89 -4.97 -23.60
N VAL A 11 5.23 -5.64 -22.51
CA VAL A 11 5.93 -5.06 -21.37
C VAL A 11 7.15 -5.89 -21.01
N LEU A 12 8.03 -5.33 -20.17
CA LEU A 12 9.11 -6.11 -19.59
C LEU A 12 8.51 -7.20 -18.68
N LYS A 13 9.19 -8.34 -18.57
CA LYS A 13 8.76 -9.44 -17.72
C LYS A 13 8.61 -9.03 -16.25
N GLU A 14 9.48 -8.14 -15.79
CA GLU A 14 9.42 -7.55 -14.44
C GLU A 14 8.19 -6.67 -14.25
N THR A 15 7.74 -5.97 -15.29
CA THR A 15 6.51 -5.18 -15.26
C THR A 15 5.28 -6.10 -15.14
N GLU A 16 5.23 -7.17 -15.92
CA GLU A 16 4.16 -8.18 -15.82
C GLU A 16 4.09 -8.78 -14.41
N GLN A 17 5.24 -9.21 -13.87
CA GLN A 17 5.31 -9.77 -12.52
C GLN A 17 4.87 -8.76 -11.46
N SER A 18 5.33 -7.51 -11.55
CA SER A 18 4.95 -6.46 -10.60
C SER A 18 3.46 -6.16 -10.64
N LEU A 19 2.82 -6.17 -11.81
CA LEU A 19 1.36 -5.97 -11.94
C LEU A 19 0.59 -7.13 -11.30
N LEU A 20 1.09 -8.36 -11.45
CA LEU A 20 0.50 -9.55 -10.82
C LEU A 20 0.63 -9.52 -9.30
N ASP A 21 1.79 -9.11 -8.79
CA ASP A 21 2.05 -9.03 -7.34
C ASP A 21 1.14 -7.96 -6.69
N ILE A 22 1.03 -6.78 -7.30
CA ILE A 22 0.10 -5.73 -6.86
C ILE A 22 -1.34 -6.23 -6.89
N GLY A 23 -1.75 -6.90 -7.97
CA GLY A 23 -3.10 -7.47 -8.08
C GLY A 23 -3.40 -8.46 -6.96
N LYS A 24 -2.43 -9.32 -6.62
CA LYS A 24 -2.57 -10.29 -5.54
C LYS A 24 -2.70 -9.63 -4.16
N GLU A 25 -1.87 -8.63 -3.86
CA GLU A 25 -1.89 -7.92 -2.58
C GLU A 25 -3.18 -7.11 -2.39
N MET A 26 -3.74 -6.57 -3.48
CA MET A 26 -4.91 -5.69 -3.42
C MET A 26 -6.25 -6.39 -3.72
N GLY A 27 -6.23 -7.68 -4.09
CA GLY A 27 -7.43 -8.42 -4.50
C GLY A 27 -8.01 -7.96 -5.85
N LEU A 28 -7.14 -7.56 -6.79
CA LEU A 28 -7.49 -6.99 -8.09
C LEU A 28 -6.95 -7.82 -9.24
N ASN A 29 -7.63 -7.76 -10.39
CA ASN A 29 -7.10 -8.26 -11.65
C ASN A 29 -6.16 -7.25 -12.33
N ILE A 30 -5.36 -7.71 -13.29
CA ILE A 30 -4.36 -6.86 -13.98
C ILE A 30 -5.01 -5.64 -14.65
N GLY A 31 -6.22 -5.77 -15.22
CA GLY A 31 -6.95 -4.66 -15.82
C GLY A 31 -7.29 -3.59 -14.78
N GLU A 32 -7.81 -4.00 -13.62
CA GLU A 32 -8.09 -3.09 -12.50
C GLU A 32 -6.82 -2.43 -11.97
N VAL A 33 -5.71 -3.16 -11.88
CA VAL A 33 -4.40 -2.60 -11.51
C VAL A 33 -3.95 -1.56 -12.54
N ILE A 34 -4.06 -1.86 -13.84
CA ILE A 34 -3.74 -0.92 -14.91
C ILE A 34 -4.64 0.30 -14.83
N ASP A 35 -5.94 0.14 -14.61
CA ASP A 35 -6.87 1.26 -14.43
C ASP A 35 -6.47 2.11 -13.22
N ARG A 36 -6.03 1.50 -12.11
CA ARG A 36 -5.50 2.25 -10.94
C ARG A 36 -4.29 3.09 -11.29
N LEU A 37 -3.38 2.53 -12.07
CA LEU A 37 -2.13 3.17 -12.48
C LEU A 37 -2.33 4.21 -13.60
N ALA A 38 -3.28 3.97 -14.51
CA ALA A 38 -3.48 4.76 -15.73
C ALA A 38 -4.55 5.84 -15.59
N LEU A 39 -5.54 5.67 -14.72
CA LEU A 39 -6.67 6.59 -14.55
C LEU A 39 -6.55 7.51 -13.33
N GLU A 40 -5.39 7.57 -12.66
CA GLU A 40 -5.18 8.38 -11.44
C GLU A 40 -6.36 8.26 -10.46
N ILE A 41 -6.65 7.03 -10.01
CA ILE A 41 -7.86 6.75 -9.22
C ILE A 41 -7.98 7.73 -8.05
N THR A 42 -9.06 8.51 -8.09
CA THR A 42 -9.56 9.24 -6.93
C THR A 42 -10.18 8.23 -5.99
N CYS A 43 -9.53 7.97 -4.86
CA CYS A 43 -10.07 7.11 -3.83
C CYS A 43 -10.81 7.94 -2.78
N ASN A 44 -12.07 7.59 -2.51
CA ASN A 44 -12.88 8.27 -1.49
C ASN A 44 -12.71 7.65 -0.09
N ASP A 45 -12.09 6.46 -0.02
CA ASP A 45 -11.77 5.78 1.23
C ASP A 45 -10.36 6.20 1.69
N PRO A 46 -10.22 6.83 2.87
CA PRO A 46 -8.92 7.35 3.33
C PRO A 46 -7.84 6.27 3.50
N GLU A 47 -8.22 5.06 3.94
CA GLU A 47 -7.28 3.96 4.16
C GLU A 47 -6.71 3.45 2.83
N THR A 48 -7.59 3.17 1.87
CA THR A 48 -7.19 2.76 0.52
C THR A 48 -6.39 3.84 -0.20
N ALA A 49 -6.72 5.12 -0.01
CA ALA A 49 -5.96 6.25 -0.55
C ALA A 49 -4.53 6.31 0.01
N ALA A 50 -4.36 6.11 1.32
CA ALA A 50 -3.05 6.09 1.96
C ALA A 50 -2.16 4.93 1.44
N ILE A 51 -2.74 3.74 1.27
CA ILE A 51 -2.04 2.57 0.69
C ILE A 51 -1.56 2.87 -0.74
N LEU A 52 -2.42 3.46 -1.57
CA LEU A 52 -2.05 3.82 -2.94
C LEU A 52 -0.87 4.80 -2.98
N VAL A 53 -0.91 5.86 -2.17
CA VAL A 53 0.20 6.83 -2.06
C VAL A 53 1.50 6.15 -1.65
N LEU A 54 1.45 5.26 -0.66
CA LEU A 54 2.63 4.52 -0.20
C LEU A 54 3.19 3.58 -1.27
N ASN A 55 2.33 2.93 -2.05
CA ASN A 55 2.77 2.04 -3.13
C ASN A 55 3.47 2.81 -4.26
N TYR A 56 2.93 3.94 -4.70
CA TYR A 56 3.62 4.81 -5.66
C TYR A 56 4.98 5.27 -5.15
N PHE A 57 5.04 5.58 -3.87
CA PHE A 57 6.27 5.98 -3.24
C PHE A 57 7.31 4.87 -3.22
N TYR A 58 6.92 3.66 -2.80
CA TYR A 58 7.78 2.48 -2.81
C TYR A 58 8.35 2.23 -4.21
N ILE A 59 7.49 2.24 -5.23
CA ILE A 59 7.91 2.07 -6.63
C ILE A 59 8.93 3.14 -7.04
N ALA A 60 8.70 4.40 -6.67
CA ALA A 60 9.57 5.50 -7.04
C ALA A 60 10.97 5.44 -6.40
N VAL A 61 11.09 4.84 -5.21
CA VAL A 61 12.36 4.78 -4.47
C VAL A 61 13.05 3.42 -4.50
N ARG A 62 12.42 2.36 -5.05
CA ARG A 62 12.91 0.98 -4.91
C ARG A 62 14.34 0.73 -5.43
N GLU A 63 14.79 1.50 -6.42
CA GLU A 63 16.13 1.38 -7.02
C GLU A 63 17.15 2.35 -6.39
N GLN A 64 16.72 3.18 -5.44
CA GLN A 64 17.59 4.13 -4.75
C GLN A 64 18.42 3.44 -3.67
N LYS A 65 19.62 3.96 -3.42
CA LYS A 65 20.43 3.59 -2.26
C LYS A 65 19.85 4.24 -1.00
N GLU A 66 20.19 3.70 0.16
CA GLU A 66 19.71 4.17 1.47
C GLU A 66 19.88 5.69 1.67
N GLU A 67 21.04 6.25 1.32
CA GLU A 67 21.31 7.70 1.41
C GLU A 67 20.36 8.53 0.52
N GLN A 68 20.03 8.02 -0.67
CA GLN A 68 19.12 8.68 -1.61
C GLN A 68 17.66 8.56 -1.16
N ILE A 69 17.30 7.43 -0.54
CA ILE A 69 16.00 7.22 0.09
C ILE A 69 15.83 8.25 1.21
N ALA A 70 16.83 8.42 2.09
CA ALA A 70 16.79 9.41 3.16
C ALA A 70 16.58 10.84 2.62
N GLU A 71 17.35 11.24 1.59
CA GLU A 71 17.17 12.56 0.95
C GLU A 71 15.77 12.70 0.32
N THR A 72 15.25 11.65 -0.29
CA THR A 72 13.90 11.63 -0.85
C THR A 72 12.85 11.81 0.25
N MET A 73 13.01 11.14 1.40
CA MET A 73 12.09 11.28 2.54
C MET A 73 12.05 12.73 3.05
N GLU A 74 13.22 13.37 3.19
CA GLU A 74 13.32 14.76 3.64
C GLU A 74 12.53 15.69 2.72
N ARG A 75 12.68 15.52 1.40
CA ARG A 75 11.97 16.32 0.38
C ARG A 75 10.47 16.04 0.37
N VAL A 76 10.05 14.79 0.56
CA VAL A 76 8.64 14.41 0.64
C VAL A 76 7.98 15.01 1.88
N VAL A 77 8.60 14.88 3.06
CA VAL A 77 8.08 15.50 4.30
C VAL A 77 7.96 17.01 4.14
N SER A 78 8.97 17.67 3.57
CA SER A 78 8.91 19.11 3.30
C SER A 78 7.75 19.49 2.40
N SER A 79 7.54 18.72 1.31
CA SER A 79 6.45 18.94 0.35
C SER A 79 5.07 18.69 0.97
N LEU A 80 4.94 17.65 1.81
CA LEU A 80 3.71 17.35 2.53
C LEU A 80 3.35 18.47 3.52
N LEU A 81 4.31 18.98 4.29
CA LEU A 81 4.09 20.10 5.19
C LEU A 81 3.65 21.36 4.44
N GLN A 82 4.21 21.62 3.26
CA GLN A 82 3.77 22.72 2.40
C GLN A 82 2.34 22.50 1.90
N PHE A 83 2.02 21.28 1.46
CA PHE A 83 0.67 20.91 1.00
C PHE A 83 -0.38 21.08 2.09
N LEU A 84 -0.11 20.61 3.32
CA LEU A 84 -1.03 20.76 4.45
C LEU A 84 -1.33 22.24 4.77
N ARG A 85 -0.31 23.12 4.67
CA ARG A 85 -0.51 24.57 4.83
C ARG A 85 -1.39 25.16 3.74
N ILE A 86 -1.20 24.74 2.49
CA ILE A 86 -2.02 25.21 1.35
C ILE A 86 -3.47 24.77 1.51
N MET A 87 -3.70 23.58 2.04
CA MET A 87 -5.03 23.02 2.30
C MET A 87 -5.64 23.49 3.63
N GLU A 88 -4.95 24.36 4.38
CA GLU A 88 -5.37 24.84 5.70
C GLU A 88 -5.66 23.71 6.71
N ILE A 89 -4.97 22.57 6.58
CA ILE A 89 -5.09 21.42 7.49
C ILE A 89 -4.14 21.64 8.68
N SER A 90 -4.67 21.58 9.91
CA SER A 90 -3.85 21.69 11.12
C SER A 90 -2.93 20.48 11.26
N THR A 91 -1.63 20.75 11.38
CA THR A 91 -0.64 19.72 11.66
C THR A 91 -0.75 19.19 13.09
N GLU A 92 -1.19 20.02 14.04
CA GLU A 92 -1.39 19.65 15.43
C GLU A 92 -2.48 18.58 15.57
N GLU A 93 -3.64 18.79 14.94
CA GLU A 93 -4.74 17.81 14.95
C GLU A 93 -4.35 16.48 14.30
N LEU A 94 -3.51 16.52 13.26
CA LEU A 94 -2.98 15.30 12.63
C LEU A 94 -2.04 14.56 13.58
N ILE A 95 -1.11 15.27 14.23
CA ILE A 95 -0.15 14.68 15.17
C ILE A 95 -0.85 14.01 16.34
N GLU A 96 -1.97 14.56 16.82
CA GLU A 96 -2.76 13.95 17.91
C GLU A 96 -3.42 12.62 17.49
N LYS A 97 -3.78 12.47 16.21
CA LYS A 97 -4.45 11.26 15.69
C LYS A 97 -3.48 10.16 15.26
N ILE A 98 -2.25 10.50 14.87
CA ILE A 98 -1.23 9.53 14.44
C ILE A 98 -1.04 8.37 15.44
N PRO A 99 -0.90 8.60 16.76
CA PRO A 99 -0.77 7.52 17.74
C PRO A 99 -1.94 6.54 17.73
N GLN A 100 -3.17 7.03 17.51
CA GLN A 100 -4.35 6.18 17.44
C GLN A 100 -4.29 5.27 16.21
N TYR A 101 -3.98 5.82 15.03
CA TYR A 101 -3.82 5.02 13.81
C TYR A 101 -2.69 3.99 13.94
N GLN A 102 -1.57 4.34 14.58
CA GLN A 102 -0.48 3.40 14.85
C GLN A 102 -0.92 2.28 15.81
N LEU A 103 -1.72 2.60 16.82
CA LEU A 103 -2.26 1.63 17.75
C LEU A 103 -3.22 0.66 17.04
N GLU A 104 -4.15 1.19 16.25
CA GLU A 104 -5.09 0.41 15.43
C GLU A 104 -4.34 -0.54 14.49
N TYR A 105 -3.36 -0.03 13.74
CA TYR A 105 -2.50 -0.82 12.86
C TYR A 105 -1.76 -1.93 13.62
N THR A 106 -1.18 -1.61 14.79
CA THR A 106 -0.47 -2.59 15.61
C THR A 106 -1.40 -3.68 16.15
N GLN A 107 -2.63 -3.33 16.52
CA GLN A 107 -3.65 -4.27 16.98
C GLN A 107 -4.11 -5.20 15.86
N THR A 108 -4.30 -4.68 14.64
CA THR A 108 -4.64 -5.46 13.46
C THR A 108 -3.55 -6.48 13.16
N MET A 109 -2.28 -6.07 13.06
CA MET A 109 -1.16 -6.99 12.84
C MET A 109 -1.06 -8.06 13.94
N LYS A 110 -1.29 -7.68 15.20
CA LYS A 110 -1.28 -8.63 16.32
C LYS A 110 -2.34 -9.71 16.13
N LYS A 111 -3.57 -9.32 15.74
CA LYS A 111 -4.67 -10.25 15.51
C LYS A 111 -4.34 -11.22 14.36
N GLU A 112 -3.84 -10.72 13.24
CA GLU A 112 -3.43 -11.55 12.09
C GLU A 112 -2.32 -12.55 12.47
N LEU A 113 -1.37 -12.12 13.31
CA LEU A 113 -0.33 -13.00 13.83
C LEU A 113 -0.90 -14.09 14.74
N GLU A 114 -1.84 -13.75 15.63
CA GLU A 114 -2.51 -14.72 16.50
C GLU A 114 -3.31 -15.76 15.70
N GLU A 115 -4.00 -15.33 14.65
CA GLU A 115 -4.72 -16.20 13.71
C GLU A 115 -3.76 -17.15 12.99
N THR A 116 -2.66 -16.61 12.44
CA THR A 116 -1.61 -17.40 11.79
C THR A 116 -1.00 -18.45 12.73
N ILE A 117 -0.70 -18.07 13.97
CA ILE A 117 -0.17 -19.00 14.98
C ILE A 117 -1.16 -20.12 15.29
N SER A 118 -2.46 -19.79 15.40
CA SER A 118 -3.53 -20.77 15.62
C SER A 118 -3.60 -21.80 14.50
N GLU A 119 -3.52 -21.36 13.25
CA GLU A 119 -3.49 -22.24 12.07
C GLU A 119 -2.25 -23.14 12.05
N VAL A 120 -1.07 -22.59 12.30
CA VAL A 120 0.18 -23.37 12.38
C VAL A 120 0.09 -24.45 13.46
N ASN A 121 -0.51 -24.16 14.61
CA ASN A 121 -0.66 -25.13 15.69
C ASN A 121 -1.63 -26.26 15.31
N LYS A 122 -2.76 -25.97 14.64
CA LYS A 122 -3.68 -26.99 14.14
C LYS A 122 -2.99 -27.95 13.17
N ILE A 123 -2.16 -27.43 12.26
CA ILE A 123 -1.39 -28.24 11.31
C ILE A 123 -0.40 -29.14 12.06
N LYS A 124 0.31 -28.61 13.07
CA LYS A 124 1.25 -29.39 13.89
C LYS A 124 0.57 -30.54 14.65
N GLU A 125 -0.65 -30.34 15.12
CA GLU A 125 -1.42 -31.39 15.80
C GLU A 125 -1.85 -32.49 14.82
N GLN A 126 -2.28 -32.14 13.61
CA GLN A 126 -2.66 -33.09 12.56
C GLN A 126 -1.48 -33.96 12.12
N VAL A 127 -0.29 -33.38 11.94
CA VAL A 127 0.94 -34.09 11.57
C VAL A 127 1.45 -35.02 12.68
N LYS A 128 1.11 -34.75 13.95
CA LYS A 128 1.48 -35.63 15.08
C LYS A 128 0.53 -36.83 15.26
N SER A 129 -0.64 -36.80 14.64
CA SER A 129 -1.65 -37.86 14.71
C SER A 129 -1.62 -38.86 13.55
N GLU A 130 -0.69 -38.67 12.59
CA GLU A 130 -0.33 -39.62 11.52
C GLU A 130 0.94 -40.40 11.89
#